data_AF-A0A1Q8KW56-F1
#
_entry.id   AF-A0A1Q8KW56-F1
#
_cell.length_a   1.000
_cell.length_b   1.000
_cell.length_c   1.000
_cell.angle_alpha   90.00
_cell.angle_beta   90.00
_cell.angle_gamma   90.00
#
_symmetry.space_group_name_H-M   'P 1'
#
loop_
_entity.id
_entity.type
_entity.pdbx_description
1 polymer ?
#
loop_
_entity_poly.entity_id
_entity_poly.type
_entity_poly.pdbx_seq_one_letter_code
_entity_poly.pdbx_strand_id
1 'polypeptide(L)'
;MPGAPTFHTRTITLLPGGSRPHDEDEWRGALVVVDAGEIELCCSAGGSRTFGAGSVLWFTGLDLVVVRNPGTTDAVFRGITRAAS
;
A
#
# COMPACT_ATOMS: atom_id res chain seq x y z
N MET A 1 7.96 26.68 -19.51
CA MET A 1 7.17 25.47 -19.20
C MET A 1 7.62 25.00 -17.83
N PRO A 2 6.74 24.87 -16.82
CA PRO A 2 7.12 24.12 -15.63
C PRO A 2 7.55 22.70 -16.04
N GLY A 3 8.59 22.17 -15.41
CA GLY A 3 9.07 20.81 -15.68
C GLY A 3 7.98 19.77 -15.43
N ALA A 4 8.08 18.60 -16.07
CA ALA A 4 7.16 17.50 -15.80
C ALA A 4 7.17 17.17 -14.30
N PRO A 5 6.01 16.88 -13.68
CA PRO A 5 5.96 16.51 -12.28
C PRO A 5 6.81 15.26 -12.06
N THR A 6 7.68 15.30 -11.06
CA THR A 6 8.46 14.15 -10.63
C THR A 6 7.70 13.39 -9.55
N PHE A 7 7.98 12.09 -9.46
CA PHE A 7 7.34 11.18 -8.51
C PHE A 7 8.39 10.38 -7.75
N HIS A 8 8.12 10.10 -6.48
CA HIS A 8 8.90 9.16 -5.68
C HIS A 8 8.14 7.85 -5.54
N THR A 9 8.87 6.75 -5.58
CA THR A 9 8.32 5.41 -5.42
C THR A 9 8.97 4.70 -4.26
N ARG A 10 8.15 3.99 -3.47
CA ARG A 10 8.60 3.08 -2.42
C ARG A 10 7.94 1.73 -2.60
N THR A 11 8.74 0.68 -2.70
CA THR A 11 8.25 -0.71 -2.80
C THR A 11 8.36 -1.40 -1.46
N ILE A 12 7.30 -2.12 -1.09
CA ILE A 12 7.24 -2.97 0.10
C ILE A 12 6.95 -4.41 -0.36
N THR A 13 7.70 -5.35 0.21
CA THR A 13 7.46 -6.78 0.03
C THR A 13 7.08 -7.39 1.38
N LEU A 14 5.98 -8.15 1.41
CA LEU A 14 5.57 -8.98 2.53
C LEU A 14 5.69 -10.45 2.12
N LEU A 15 6.50 -11.21 2.85
CA LEU A 15 6.55 -12.67 2.71
C LEU A 15 5.20 -13.30 3.05
N PRO A 16 4.92 -14.54 2.62
CA PRO A 16 3.71 -15.28 3.01
C PRO A 16 3.48 -15.26 4.53
N GLY A 17 2.27 -14.91 4.95
CA GLY A 17 1.91 -14.74 6.37
C GLY A 17 2.51 -13.50 7.05
N GLY A 18 3.31 -12.72 6.32
CA GLY A 18 3.92 -11.49 6.82
C GLY A 18 2.90 -10.37 6.99
N SER A 19 3.24 -9.43 7.88
CA SER A 19 2.40 -8.26 8.16
C SER A 19 3.24 -7.03 8.46
N ARG A 20 2.69 -5.85 8.18
CA ARG A 20 3.30 -4.57 8.53
C ARG A 20 2.25 -3.67 9.19
N PRO A 21 2.54 -3.03 10.33
CA PRO A 21 1.66 -2.02 10.89
C PRO A 21 1.49 -0.84 9.92
N HIS A 22 0.30 -0.25 9.91
CA HIS A 22 0.02 0.97 9.15
C HIS A 22 0.48 2.20 9.92
N ASP A 23 1.01 3.17 9.18
CA ASP A 23 1.34 4.52 9.65
C ASP A 23 0.70 5.51 8.68
N GLU A 24 -0.26 6.31 9.16
CA GLU A 24 -1.02 7.25 8.34
C GLU A 24 -0.10 8.30 7.68
N ASP A 25 0.94 8.76 8.39
CA ASP A 25 1.84 9.78 7.88
C ASP A 25 2.81 9.22 6.83
N GLU A 26 3.18 7.95 6.95
CA GLU A 26 4.01 7.26 5.95
C GLU A 26 3.33 7.24 4.56
N TRP A 27 2.02 7.04 4.52
CA TRP A 27 1.26 6.84 3.27
C TRP A 27 0.51 8.09 2.81
N ARG A 28 0.66 9.21 3.51
CA ARG A 28 -0.02 10.47 3.19
C ARG A 28 0.34 10.93 1.79
N GLY A 29 -0.68 11.07 0.94
CA GLY A 29 -0.52 11.51 -0.45
C GLY A 29 0.04 10.45 -1.40
N ALA A 30 0.15 9.18 -0.96
CA ALA A 30 0.57 8.07 -1.80
C ALA A 30 -0.61 7.40 -2.49
N LEU A 31 -0.44 7.11 -3.78
CA LEU A 31 -1.21 6.06 -4.46
C LEU A 31 -0.48 4.73 -4.28
N VAL A 32 -1.20 3.69 -3.89
CA VAL A 32 -0.64 2.36 -3.68
C VAL A 32 -1.09 1.43 -4.79
N VAL A 33 -0.14 0.77 -5.45
CA VAL A 33 -0.41 -0.25 -6.46
C VAL A 33 0.05 -1.61 -5.92
N VAL A 34 -0.78 -2.63 -6.05
CA VAL A 34 -0.38 -4.02 -5.78
C VAL A 34 0.29 -4.55 -7.04
N ASP A 35 1.60 -4.73 -7.01
CA ASP A 35 2.40 -5.19 -8.15
C ASP A 35 2.31 -6.71 -8.31
N ALA A 36 2.30 -7.47 -7.21
CA ALA A 36 2.25 -8.94 -7.20
C ALA A 36 1.62 -9.49 -5.91
N GLY A 37 1.09 -10.72 -5.99
CA GLY A 37 0.44 -11.39 -4.86
C GLY A 37 -0.85 -10.71 -4.42
N GLU A 38 -1.20 -10.88 -3.15
CA GLU A 38 -2.41 -10.32 -2.53
C GLU A 38 -2.08 -9.66 -1.20
N ILE A 39 -2.71 -8.52 -0.92
CA ILE A 39 -2.66 -7.86 0.39
C ILE A 39 -4.05 -7.80 1.01
N GLU A 40 -4.13 -8.04 2.31
CA GLU A 40 -5.31 -7.79 3.13
C GLU A 40 -5.10 -6.49 3.92
N LEU A 41 -6.04 -5.57 3.78
CA LEU A 41 -6.13 -4.36 4.59
C LEU A 41 -7.05 -4.62 5.78
N CYS A 42 -6.56 -4.44 7.01
CA CYS A 42 -7.34 -4.64 8.24
C CYS A 42 -7.55 -3.33 9.00
N CYS A 43 -8.80 -2.93 9.18
CA CYS A 43 -9.20 -1.69 9.85
C CYS A 43 -9.45 -1.90 11.35
N SER A 44 -9.35 -0.83 12.13
CA SER A 44 -9.57 -0.85 13.59
C SER A 44 -10.98 -1.31 13.99
N ALA A 45 -11.99 -1.03 13.16
CA ALA A 45 -13.37 -1.48 13.33
C ALA A 45 -13.58 -2.98 13.04
N GLY A 46 -12.51 -3.74 12.75
CA GLY A 46 -12.53 -5.18 12.49
C GLY A 46 -12.86 -5.55 11.04
N GLY A 47 -13.17 -4.59 10.17
CA GLY A 47 -13.36 -4.84 8.74
C GLY A 47 -12.03 -5.17 8.07
N SER A 48 -12.01 -6.16 7.17
CA SER A 48 -10.89 -6.43 6.29
C SER A 48 -11.31 -6.66 4.85
N ARG A 49 -10.37 -6.41 3.92
CA ARG A 49 -10.57 -6.69 2.50
C ARG A 49 -9.24 -7.02 1.82
N THR A 50 -9.29 -8.03 0.95
CA THR A 50 -8.14 -8.49 0.17
C THR A 50 -8.15 -7.90 -1.23
N PHE A 51 -6.96 -7.55 -1.72
CA PHE A 51 -6.73 -6.96 -3.03
C PHE A 51 -5.54 -7.64 -3.69
N GLY A 52 -5.73 -8.10 -4.93
CA GLY A 52 -4.69 -8.76 -5.73
C GLY A 52 -3.94 -7.79 -6.64
N ALA A 53 -2.94 -8.32 -7.34
CA ALA A 53 -2.15 -7.61 -8.34
C ALA A 53 -3.00 -6.80 -9.34
N GLY A 54 -2.55 -5.58 -9.65
CA GLY A 54 -3.26 -4.61 -10.49
C GLY A 54 -4.23 -3.70 -9.72
N SER A 55 -4.51 -3.98 -8.45
CA SER A 55 -5.33 -3.10 -7.61
C SER A 55 -4.62 -1.77 -7.33
N VAL A 56 -5.39 -0.67 -7.36
CA VAL A 56 -4.93 0.68 -7.01
C VAL A 56 -5.73 1.19 -5.82
N LEU A 57 -5.04 1.63 -4.78
CA LEU A 57 -5.58 1.92 -3.45
C LEU A 57 -5.00 3.23 -2.89
N TRP A 58 -5.59 3.72 -1.81
CA TRP A 58 -5.00 4.71 -0.91
C TRP A 58 -5.15 4.19 0.52
N PHE A 59 -4.11 4.27 1.35
CA PHE A 59 -4.14 3.71 2.71
C PHE A 59 -4.61 4.72 3.77
N THR A 60 -4.78 5.98 3.38
CA THR A 60 -5.19 7.06 4.28
C THR A 60 -6.71 7.13 4.45
N GLY A 61 -7.19 7.50 5.63
CA GLY A 61 -8.63 7.67 5.89
C GLY A 61 -9.45 6.37 5.90
N LEU A 62 -8.78 5.22 6.05
CA LEU A 62 -9.41 3.90 6.14
C LEU A 62 -9.43 3.34 7.57
N ASP A 63 -8.92 4.09 8.56
CA ASP A 63 -8.62 3.59 9.92
C ASP A 63 -7.84 2.25 9.88
N LEU A 64 -6.92 2.15 8.91
CA LEU A 64 -6.12 0.97 8.66
C LEU A 64 -5.14 0.76 9.82
N VAL A 65 -5.01 -0.47 10.28
CA VAL A 65 -4.11 -0.82 11.39
C VAL A 65 -2.96 -1.68 10.91
N VAL A 66 -3.23 -2.60 9.99
CA VAL A 66 -2.22 -3.54 9.50
C VAL A 66 -2.50 -3.92 8.06
N VAL A 67 -1.42 -4.07 7.29
CA VAL A 67 -1.43 -4.71 5.97
C VAL A 67 -0.83 -6.10 6.13
N ARG A 68 -1.52 -7.12 5.63
CA ARG A 68 -1.10 -8.53 5.72
C ARG A 68 -0.96 -9.14 4.34
N ASN A 69 -0.10 -10.13 4.24
CA ASN A 69 -0.09 -11.06 3.12
C ASN A 69 -0.76 -12.36 3.57
N PRO A 70 -2.04 -12.61 3.21
CA PRO A 70 -2.73 -13.86 3.52
C PRO A 70 -2.35 -15.00 2.56
N GLY A 71 -1.65 -14.69 1.46
CA GLY A 71 -1.35 -15.62 0.40
C GLY A 71 -0.16 -16.53 0.67
N THR A 72 0.09 -17.44 -0.28
CA THR A 72 1.21 -18.40 -0.26
C THR A 72 2.43 -17.93 -1.06
N THR A 73 2.36 -16.75 -1.66
CA THR A 73 3.43 -16.12 -2.43
C THR A 73 3.72 -14.73 -1.88
N ASP A 74 4.89 -14.17 -2.20
CA ASP A 74 5.24 -12.81 -1.79
C ASP A 74 4.21 -11.79 -2.33
N ALA A 75 3.77 -10.89 -1.46
CA ALA A 75 2.95 -9.76 -1.83
C ALA A 75 3.83 -8.53 -1.98
N VAL A 76 3.74 -7.87 -3.13
CA VAL A 76 4.51 -6.67 -3.45
C VAL A 76 3.56 -5.53 -3.73
N PHE A 77 3.72 -4.42 -3.03
CA PHE A 77 2.98 -3.20 -3.29
C PHE A 77 3.88 -1.98 -3.27
N ARG A 78 3.51 -0.97 -4.06
CA ARG A 78 4.30 0.22 -4.29
C ARG A 78 3.50 1.47 -3.98
N GLY A 79 4.02 2.29 -3.08
CA GLY A 79 3.56 3.66 -2.88
C GLY A 79 4.19 4.60 -3.90
N ILE A 80 3.37 5.47 -4.49
CA ILE A 80 3.78 6.50 -5.44
C ILE A 80 3.31 7.84 -4.92
N THR A 81 4.24 8.74 -4.61
CA THR A 81 3.96 10.11 -4.15
C THR A 81 4.49 11.12 -5.15
N ARG A 82 3.91 12.32 -5.18
CA ARG A 82 4.51 13.45 -5.89
C ARG A 82 5.78 13.89 -5.19
N ALA A 83 6.80 14.25 -5.95
CA ALA A 83 7.91 15.02 -5.40
C ALA A 83 7.43 16.43 -5.03
N ALA A 84 7.94 16.97 -3.91
CA ALA A 84 7.79 18.38 -3.63
C ALA A 84 8.46 19.16 -4.77
N SER A 85 7.69 20.06 -5.39
CA SER A 85 8.15 21.01 -6.41
C SER A 85 8.95 22.14 -5.80
#